data_AF-A0A6G0Y7M2-F1
#
_entry.id   AF-A0A6G0Y7M2-F1
#
_cell.length_a   1.000
_cell.length_b   1.000
_cell.length_c   1.000
_cell.angle_alpha   90.00
_cell.angle_beta   90.00
_cell.angle_gamma   90.00
#
_symmetry.space_group_name_H-M   'P 1'
#
loop_
_entity.id
_entity.type
_entity.pdbx_description
1 polymer ?
#
loop_
_entity_poly.entity_id
_entity_poly.type
_entity_poly.pdbx_seq_one_letter_code
_entity_poly.pdbx_strand_id
1 'polypeptide(L)'
;MDTANLLRDLPCYIVERKKIPGLFSDETDGRIMREFCVLRAKSYSYILEDKEKIKAKGIRGHVVRNHMTFQDHKRCLFGDPSLEVTTSNVSIRSFKHKLKTIKSNKLTFNSFDNKRVILEDKVHTLAHGHYSIEEELEAELDS
;
A
#
# COMPACT_ATOMS: atom_id res chain seq x y z
N MET A 1 22.37 -5.79 -7.35
CA MET A 1 21.03 -6.39 -7.24
C MET A 1 21.14 -7.87 -7.54
N ASP A 2 20.52 -8.72 -6.73
CA ASP A 2 20.33 -10.15 -6.97
C ASP A 2 19.11 -10.34 -7.88
N THR A 3 19.38 -10.72 -9.13
CA THR A 3 18.40 -10.95 -10.20
C THR A 3 18.45 -12.41 -10.68
N ALA A 4 18.99 -13.31 -9.85
CA ALA A 4 19.18 -14.72 -10.21
C ALA A 4 17.88 -15.50 -10.39
N ASN A 5 16.73 -14.89 -10.07
CA ASN A 5 15.40 -15.46 -10.25
C ASN A 5 14.72 -15.01 -11.57
N LEU A 6 15.35 -14.13 -12.35
CA LEU A 6 14.87 -13.77 -13.68
C LEU A 6 15.05 -14.94 -14.67
N LEU A 7 14.32 -14.87 -15.79
CA LEU A 7 14.54 -15.73 -16.95
C LEU A 7 15.98 -15.57 -17.45
N ARG A 8 16.64 -16.70 -17.77
CA ARG A 8 18.05 -16.75 -18.17
C ARG A 8 18.35 -15.94 -19.44
N ASP A 9 17.36 -15.82 -20.31
CA ASP A 9 17.47 -15.11 -21.59
C ASP A 9 17.37 -13.58 -21.42
N LEU A 10 17.05 -13.08 -20.22
CA LEU A 10 16.96 -11.65 -19.96
C LEU A 10 18.37 -11.05 -19.75
N PRO A 11 18.68 -9.86 -20.32
CA PRO A 11 19.97 -9.20 -20.17
C PRO A 11 20.39 -8.95 -18.71
N CYS A 12 19.41 -8.84 -17.82
CA CYS A 12 19.61 -8.54 -16.41
C CYS A 12 19.79 -9.78 -15.52
N TYR A 13 19.82 -11.00 -16.08
CA TYR A 13 20.03 -12.24 -15.32
C TYR A 13 21.47 -12.35 -14.81
N ILE A 14 21.68 -12.33 -13.49
CA ILE A 14 23.01 -12.41 -12.87
C ILE A 14 22.96 -13.40 -11.69
N VAL A 15 23.60 -14.56 -11.85
CA VAL A 15 23.65 -15.61 -10.81
C VAL A 15 24.66 -15.30 -9.71
N GLU A 16 25.77 -14.64 -10.06
CA GLU A 16 26.88 -14.38 -9.15
C GLU A 16 26.48 -13.57 -7.92
N ARG A 17 25.43 -12.74 -8.04
CA ARG A 17 24.94 -11.85 -6.99
C ARG A 17 23.95 -12.52 -6.04
N LYS A 18 23.65 -13.81 -6.25
CA LYS A 18 22.64 -14.53 -5.51
C LYS A 18 22.94 -14.58 -4.01
N LYS A 19 22.03 -14.05 -3.19
CA LYS A 19 22.10 -14.06 -1.72
C LYS A 19 23.38 -13.44 -1.12
N ILE A 20 24.03 -12.52 -1.83
CA ILE A 20 25.17 -11.77 -1.27
C ILE A 20 24.64 -10.71 -0.28
N PRO A 21 25.09 -10.73 0.99
CA PRO A 21 24.72 -9.69 1.96
C PRO A 21 25.11 -8.29 1.49
N GLY A 22 24.25 -7.30 1.73
CA GLY A 22 24.48 -5.90 1.33
C GLY A 22 24.05 -5.57 -0.10
N LEU A 23 23.67 -6.55 -0.92
CA LEU A 23 23.05 -6.31 -2.21
C LEU A 23 21.52 -6.30 -2.11
N PHE A 24 20.87 -5.42 -2.87
CA PHE A 24 19.42 -5.45 -3.05
C PHE A 24 18.99 -6.77 -3.68
N SER A 25 17.97 -7.41 -3.11
CA SER A 25 17.35 -8.61 -3.68
C SER A 25 16.12 -8.24 -4.50
N ASP A 26 15.85 -8.99 -5.55
CA ASP A 26 14.55 -8.94 -6.20
C ASP A 26 13.45 -9.54 -5.30
N GLU A 27 12.60 -8.68 -4.72
CA GLU A 27 11.50 -9.08 -3.84
C GLU A 27 10.35 -9.78 -4.60
N THR A 28 10.30 -9.64 -5.92
CA THR A 28 9.23 -10.19 -6.75
C THR A 28 9.52 -11.60 -7.25
N ASP A 29 10.73 -12.11 -7.01
CA ASP A 29 11.14 -13.47 -7.40
C ASP A 29 10.96 -13.69 -8.92
N GLY A 30 11.33 -12.68 -9.71
CA GLY A 30 11.20 -12.66 -11.17
C GLY A 30 9.78 -12.45 -11.71
N ARG A 31 8.78 -12.26 -10.85
CA ARG A 31 7.38 -12.14 -11.25
C ARG A 31 7.02 -10.71 -11.63
N ILE A 32 6.21 -10.57 -12.67
CA ILE A 32 5.79 -9.26 -13.17
C ILE A 32 4.71 -8.67 -12.25
N MET A 33 4.98 -7.48 -11.74
CA MET A 33 3.98 -6.62 -11.10
C MET A 33 3.17 -5.91 -12.18
N ARG A 34 1.86 -6.19 -12.27
CA ARG A 34 0.98 -5.64 -13.32
C ARG A 34 0.35 -4.32 -12.90
N GLU A 35 -0.12 -4.28 -11.66
CA GLU A 35 -0.81 -3.12 -11.11
C GLU A 35 -0.34 -2.86 -9.69
N PHE A 36 -0.27 -1.57 -9.35
CA PHE A 36 0.17 -1.09 -8.05
C PHE A 36 -0.73 0.09 -7.64
N CYS A 37 -1.25 0.04 -6.41
CA CYS A 37 -2.11 1.08 -5.86
C CYS A 37 -1.67 1.39 -4.44
N VAL A 38 -1.38 2.67 -4.17
CA VAL A 38 -0.92 3.14 -2.86
C VAL A 38 -1.91 4.14 -2.32
N LEU A 39 -2.26 3.97 -1.04
CA LEU A 39 -3.09 4.93 -0.32
C LEU A 39 -2.24 5.79 0.62
N ARG A 40 -1.30 5.16 1.34
CA ARG A 40 -0.41 5.83 2.29
C ARG A 40 0.85 5.02 2.54
N ALA A 41 1.83 5.61 3.22
CA ALA A 41 2.95 4.87 3.81
C ALA A 41 2.48 3.60 4.56
N LYS A 42 3.01 2.44 4.13
CA LYS A 42 2.71 1.09 4.66
C LYS A 42 1.24 0.66 4.49
N SER A 43 0.52 1.27 3.55
CA SER A 43 -0.84 0.92 3.13
C SER A 43 -0.95 0.93 1.60
N TYR A 44 -0.77 -0.24 0.98
CA TYR A 44 -0.72 -0.40 -0.48
C TYR A 44 -1.16 -1.81 -0.90
N SER A 45 -1.51 -1.93 -2.17
CA SER A 45 -1.92 -3.19 -2.80
C SER A 45 -1.32 -3.31 -4.19
N TYR A 46 -1.07 -4.55 -4.63
CA TYR A 46 -0.48 -4.81 -5.94
C TYR A 46 -0.81 -6.21 -6.44
N ILE A 47 -0.77 -6.37 -7.77
CA ILE A 47 -1.02 -7.64 -8.45
C ILE A 47 0.29 -8.19 -8.98
N LEU A 48 0.66 -9.37 -8.51
CA LEU A 48 1.87 -10.10 -8.91
C LEU A 48 1.46 -11.39 -9.62
N GLU A 49 1.64 -11.48 -10.94
CA GLU A 49 1.19 -12.63 -11.75
C GLU A 49 -0.24 -13.08 -11.37
N ASP A 50 -1.18 -12.14 -11.40
CA ASP A 50 -2.61 -12.36 -11.10
C ASP A 50 -2.94 -12.70 -9.64
N LYS A 51 -1.96 -12.62 -8.72
CA LYS A 51 -2.17 -12.73 -7.29
C LYS A 51 -2.14 -11.36 -6.63
N GLU A 52 -3.25 -10.98 -6.01
CA GLU A 52 -3.30 -9.77 -5.21
C GLU A 52 -2.49 -9.92 -3.91
N LYS A 53 -1.73 -8.88 -3.59
CA LYS A 53 -1.05 -8.72 -2.30
C LYS A 53 -1.39 -7.38 -1.72
N ILE A 54 -1.89 -7.41 -0.48
CA ILE A 54 -2.32 -6.22 0.25
C ILE A 54 -1.45 -6.07 1.49
N LYS A 55 -1.00 -4.85 1.73
CA LYS A 55 -0.26 -4.44 2.93
C LYS A 55 -1.04 -3.31 3.58
N ALA A 56 -1.55 -3.55 4.78
CA ALA A 56 -2.33 -2.57 5.53
C ALA A 56 -1.83 -2.50 6.99
N LYS A 57 -1.09 -1.44 7.31
CA LYS A 57 -0.49 -1.29 8.65
C LYS A 57 -1.57 -1.27 9.73
N GLY A 58 -1.44 -2.17 10.70
CA GLY A 58 -2.31 -2.22 11.88
C GLY A 58 -3.61 -3.00 11.68
N ILE A 59 -3.89 -3.48 10.46
CA ILE A 59 -4.99 -4.41 10.17
C ILE A 59 -4.48 -5.84 10.37
N ARG A 60 -5.33 -6.74 10.87
CA ARG A 60 -4.93 -8.14 11.08
C ARG A 60 -4.99 -8.89 9.75
N GLY A 61 -4.10 -9.86 9.59
CA GLY A 61 -4.00 -10.63 8.34
C GLY A 61 -5.29 -11.32 7.91
N HIS A 62 -6.13 -11.80 8.85
CA HIS A 62 -7.42 -12.40 8.49
C HIS A 62 -8.38 -11.40 7.87
N VAL A 63 -8.37 -10.15 8.34
CA VAL A 63 -9.18 -9.07 7.77
C VAL A 63 -8.67 -8.73 6.38
N VAL A 64 -7.36 -8.59 6.22
CA VAL A 64 -6.74 -8.31 4.92
C VAL A 64 -7.08 -9.38 3.89
N ARG A 65 -7.06 -10.66 4.29
CA ARG A 65 -7.32 -11.78 3.36
C ARG A 65 -8.80 -11.94 2.99
N ASN A 66 -9.71 -11.60 3.89
CA ASN A 66 -11.13 -11.95 3.73
C ASN A 66 -12.02 -10.73 3.39
N HIS A 67 -11.56 -9.51 3.67
CA HIS A 67 -12.40 -8.30 3.64
C HIS A 67 -11.72 -7.11 2.93
N MET A 68 -10.54 -7.29 2.34
CA MET A 68 -9.89 -6.24 1.56
C MET A 68 -9.52 -6.79 0.21
N THR A 69 -9.81 -6.04 -0.85
CA THR A 69 -9.45 -6.40 -2.22
C THR A 69 -8.61 -5.30 -2.86
N PHE A 70 -7.90 -5.63 -3.93
CA PHE A 70 -7.21 -4.61 -4.73
C PHE A 70 -8.20 -3.58 -5.32
N GLN A 71 -9.39 -4.00 -5.75
CA GLN A 71 -10.41 -3.10 -6.29
C GLN A 71 -10.89 -2.07 -5.26
N ASP A 72 -11.05 -2.47 -4.00
CA ASP A 72 -11.42 -1.54 -2.92
C ASP A 72 -10.35 -0.46 -2.68
N HIS A 73 -9.06 -0.78 -2.91
CA HIS A 73 -8.01 0.25 -2.86
C HIS A 73 -8.16 1.26 -3.98
N LYS A 74 -8.45 0.82 -5.22
CA LYS A 74 -8.76 1.72 -6.34
C LYS A 74 -9.97 2.59 -6.05
N ARG A 75 -11.06 1.99 -5.54
CA ARG A 75 -12.28 2.72 -5.12
C ARG A 75 -11.97 3.77 -4.06
N CYS A 76 -11.14 3.45 -3.06
CA CYS A 76 -10.70 4.40 -2.05
C CYS A 76 -9.87 5.54 -2.64
N LEU A 77 -8.96 5.24 -3.57
CA LEU A 77 -8.08 6.23 -4.18
C LEU A 77 -8.88 7.26 -4.97
N PHE A 78 -9.88 6.80 -5.73
CA PHE A 78 -10.75 7.67 -6.55
C PHE A 78 -11.98 8.21 -5.80
N GLY A 79 -12.06 8.02 -4.48
CA GLY A 79 -13.07 8.68 -3.64
C GLY A 79 -14.49 8.13 -3.77
N ASP A 80 -14.66 6.82 -4.02
CA ASP A 80 -15.98 6.19 -4.04
C ASP A 80 -16.68 6.29 -2.66
N PRO A 81 -17.80 7.02 -2.54
CA PRO A 81 -18.49 7.22 -1.26
C PRO A 81 -19.20 5.96 -0.76
N SER A 82 -19.39 4.95 -1.61
CA SER A 82 -20.04 3.68 -1.24
C SER A 82 -19.10 2.68 -0.57
N LEU A 83 -17.80 2.98 -0.48
CA LEU A 83 -16.82 2.09 0.10
C LEU A 83 -16.90 2.08 1.63
N GLU A 84 -17.04 0.90 2.23
CA GLU A 84 -16.94 0.74 3.67
C GLU A 84 -15.48 0.93 4.12
N VAL A 85 -15.17 2.10 4.68
CA VAL A 85 -13.80 2.46 5.06
C VAL A 85 -13.34 1.86 6.39
N THR A 86 -14.25 1.27 7.17
CA THR A 86 -13.91 0.64 8.46
C THR A 86 -14.28 -0.83 8.47
N THR A 87 -13.45 -1.67 9.07
CA THR A 87 -13.80 -3.07 9.30
C THR A 87 -13.50 -3.52 10.72
N SER A 88 -14.26 -4.53 11.16
CA SER A 88 -14.08 -5.08 12.49
C SER A 88 -12.86 -5.99 12.55
N ASN A 89 -11.97 -5.69 13.48
CA ASN A 89 -10.72 -6.40 13.69
C ASN A 89 -10.79 -7.15 15.02
N VAL A 90 -10.89 -8.48 14.94
CA VAL A 90 -11.00 -9.35 16.13
C VAL A 90 -9.63 -9.94 16.47
N SER A 91 -9.24 -9.90 17.74
CA SER A 91 -8.03 -10.57 18.20
C SER A 91 -8.12 -11.03 19.65
N ILE A 92 -7.41 -12.11 19.98
CA ILE A 92 -7.25 -12.61 21.34
C ILE A 92 -5.99 -11.94 21.94
N ARG A 93 -6.11 -11.42 23.16
CA ARG A 93 -5.00 -10.79 23.91
C ARG A 93 -5.05 -11.20 25.39
N SER A 94 -3.88 -11.27 26.02
CA SER A 94 -3.75 -11.50 27.46
C SER A 94 -3.54 -10.18 28.20
N PHE A 95 -4.29 -9.97 29.28
CA PHE A 95 -4.08 -8.88 30.23
C PHE A 95 -4.06 -9.44 31.63
N LYS A 96 -2.96 -9.23 32.37
CA LYS A 96 -2.78 -9.80 33.72
C LYS A 96 -3.05 -11.31 33.75
N HIS A 97 -2.49 -12.04 32.78
CA HIS A 97 -2.69 -13.48 32.57
C HIS A 97 -4.14 -13.93 32.28
N LYS A 98 -5.06 -13.01 32.00
CA LYS A 98 -6.44 -13.32 31.60
C LYS A 98 -6.60 -13.07 30.10
N LEU A 99 -6.94 -14.13 29.36
CA LEU A 99 -7.26 -14.05 27.94
C LEU A 99 -8.58 -13.32 27.73
N LYS A 100 -8.60 -12.43 26.74
CA LYS A 100 -9.77 -11.66 26.33
C LYS A 100 -9.82 -11.60 24.81
N THR A 101 -11.03 -11.71 24.26
CA THR A 101 -11.29 -11.39 22.86
C THR A 101 -11.61 -9.91 22.76
N ILE A 102 -10.84 -9.19 21.94
CA ILE A 102 -11.05 -7.78 21.66
C ILE A 102 -11.49 -7.64 20.21
N LYS A 103 -12.65 -7.03 20.02
CA LYS A 103 -13.11 -6.51 18.74
C LYS A 103 -12.84 -5.02 18.71
N SER A 104 -12.11 -4.54 17.72
CA SER A 104 -11.85 -3.11 17.50
C SER A 104 -12.28 -2.75 16.09
N ASN A 105 -13.04 -1.67 15.93
CA ASN A 105 -13.31 -1.14 14.60
C ASN A 105 -12.10 -0.34 14.12
N LYS A 106 -11.61 -0.62 12.90
CA LYS A 106 -10.42 0.03 12.35
C LYS A 106 -10.70 0.59 10.97
N LEU A 107 -10.15 1.77 10.71
CA LEU A 107 -10.09 2.35 9.37
C LEU A 107 -9.15 1.51 8.50
N THR A 108 -9.71 0.80 7.52
CA THR A 108 -8.98 -0.06 6.57
C THR A 108 -8.53 0.69 5.34
N PHE A 109 -9.35 1.61 4.86
CA PHE A 109 -9.10 2.39 3.65
C PHE A 109 -8.99 3.85 4.02
N ASN A 110 -7.86 4.46 3.68
CA ASN A 110 -7.58 5.87 3.93
C ASN A 110 -6.48 6.34 2.98
N SER A 111 -6.85 7.17 2.01
CA SER A 111 -5.94 7.83 1.07
C SER A 111 -5.28 9.09 1.62
N PHE A 112 -5.69 9.60 2.78
CA PHE A 112 -5.07 10.78 3.37
C PHE A 112 -3.66 10.47 3.91
N ASP A 113 -2.66 11.18 3.39
CA ASP A 113 -1.29 11.14 3.88
C ASP A 113 -0.92 12.44 4.60
N ASN A 114 -0.74 12.38 5.91
CA ASN A 114 -0.40 13.56 6.73
C ASN A 114 0.95 14.21 6.35
N LYS A 115 1.82 13.51 5.60
CA LYS A 115 3.17 14.00 5.29
C LYS A 115 3.26 14.73 3.94
N ARG A 116 2.24 14.65 3.10
CA ARG A 116 2.26 15.19 1.74
C ARG A 116 0.92 15.85 1.42
N VAL A 117 0.94 16.87 0.59
CA VAL A 117 -0.25 17.41 -0.04
C VAL A 117 -0.56 16.55 -1.26
N ILE A 118 -1.78 16.05 -1.37
CA ILE A 118 -2.24 15.24 -2.50
C ILE A 118 -2.95 16.17 -3.47
N LEU A 119 -2.52 16.18 -4.73
CA LEU A 119 -3.10 17.03 -5.76
C LEU A 119 -4.49 16.54 -6.17
N GLU A 120 -5.21 17.34 -6.94
CA GLU A 120 -6.58 17.03 -7.36
C GLU A 120 -6.69 15.66 -8.07
N ASP A 121 -5.69 15.32 -8.86
CA ASP A 121 -5.63 14.06 -9.63
C ASP A 121 -5.43 12.79 -8.78
N LYS A 122 -5.24 12.94 -7.46
CA LYS A 122 -5.05 11.88 -6.46
C LYS A 122 -3.81 11.01 -6.64
N VAL A 123 -2.93 11.33 -7.59
CA VAL A 123 -1.73 10.55 -7.90
C VAL A 123 -0.47 11.34 -7.56
N HIS A 124 -0.44 12.61 -7.96
CA HIS A 124 0.68 13.49 -7.67
C HIS A 124 0.59 14.01 -6.25
N THR A 125 1.76 14.16 -5.63
CA THR A 125 1.86 14.60 -4.25
C THR A 125 3.05 15.52 -4.07
N LEU A 126 2.85 16.60 -3.33
CA LEU A 126 3.88 17.58 -2.99
C LEU A 126 4.27 17.48 -1.51
N ALA A 127 5.49 17.89 -1.18
CA ALA A 127 5.90 18.04 0.20
C ALA A 127 5.29 19.33 0.78
N HIS A 128 5.02 19.36 2.08
CA HIS A 128 4.58 20.59 2.75
C HIS A 128 5.59 21.72 2.52
N GLY A 129 5.10 22.92 2.15
CA GLY A 129 5.93 24.09 1.84
C GLY A 129 6.56 24.09 0.45
N HIS A 130 6.10 23.24 -0.46
CA HIS A 130 6.47 23.32 -1.87
C HIS A 130 5.82 24.55 -2.53
N TYR A 131 6.58 25.30 -3.33
CA TYR A 131 6.13 26.57 -3.94
C TYR A 131 4.85 26.43 -4.79
N SER A 132 4.72 25.33 -5.54
CA SER A 132 3.53 25.08 -6.37
C SER A 132 2.22 24.85 -5.60
N ILE A 133 2.29 24.63 -4.27
CA ILE A 133 1.07 24.49 -3.45
C ILE A 133 0.36 25.84 -3.34
N GLU A 134 1.11 26.93 -3.28
CA GLU A 134 0.54 28.28 -3.18
C GLU A 134 -0.15 28.66 -4.50
N GLU A 135 0.45 28.33 -5.65
CA GLU A 135 -0.14 28.54 -6.98
C GLU A 135 -1.46 27.75 -7.19
N GLU A 136 -1.57 26.53 -6.67
CA GLU A 136 -2.80 25.73 -6.75
C GLU A 136 -3.91 26.26 -5.83
N LEU A 137 -3.58 26.71 -4.61
CA LEU A 137 -4.54 27.33 -3.70
C LEU A 137 -5.08 28.66 -4.26
N GLU A 138 -4.24 29.44 -4.91
CA GLU A 138 -4.65 30.67 -5.60
C GLU A 138 -5.55 30.36 -6.81
N ALA A 139 -5.26 29.30 -7.57
CA ALA A 139 -6.08 28.87 -8.68
C ALA A 139 -7.49 28.37 -8.27
N GLU A 140 -7.62 27.69 -7.12
CA GLU A 140 -8.92 27.26 -6.57
C GLU A 140 -9.77 28.44 -6.04
N LEU A 141 -9.15 29.55 -5.64
CA LEU A 141 -9.86 30.75 -5.13
C LEU A 141 -10.44 31.62 -6.25
N ASP A 142 -9.88 31.52 -7.46
CA ASP A 142 -10.28 32.30 -8.64
C ASP A 142 -11.27 31.55 -9.56
N SER A 143 -11.68 30.32 -9.20
CA SER A 143 -12.63 29.46 -9.92
C SER A 143 -14.00 29.34 -9.25
#